data_AF-A0A857IQ70-F1
#
_entry.id   AF-A0A857IQ70-F1
#
_cell.length_a   1.000
_cell.length_b   1.000
_cell.length_c   1.000
_cell.angle_alpha   90.00
_cell.angle_beta   90.00
_cell.angle_gamma   90.00
#
_symmetry.space_group_name_H-M   'P 1'
#
loop_
_entity.id
_entity.type
_entity.pdbx_description
1 polymer ?
#
loop_
_entity_poly.entity_id
_entity_poly.type
_entity_poly.pdbx_seq_one_letter_code
_entity_poly.pdbx_strand_id
1 'polypeptide(L)'
;MISKTAQGGIESIEGYGRTSWNAQEFKKNLQAFGNNTLGSYTIDGYYGNGYGESVWSLLLLNEDDYIVEQMFEEGKVSEQPEYGYSSAIKVNKNGQPFYPFQIHYQGTDMNDNNRMVKLNKIVPYQYDSKSKFYSKLK
;
A
#
# COMPACT_ATOMS: atom_id res chain seq x y z
N MET A 1 16.40 20.20 8.46
CA MET A 1 16.26 20.39 7.00
C MET A 1 14.77 20.41 6.69
N ILE A 2 14.21 21.51 6.20
CA ILE A 2 12.77 21.59 5.87
C ILE A 2 12.67 21.34 4.37
N SER A 3 12.11 20.18 4.00
CA SER A 3 11.82 19.86 2.60
C SER A 3 10.88 20.93 2.04
N LYS A 4 11.30 21.60 0.97
CA LYS A 4 10.46 22.52 0.19
C LYS A 4 9.63 21.71 -0.81
N THR A 5 8.74 20.85 -0.33
CA THR A 5 7.71 20.28 -1.20
C THR A 5 6.69 21.40 -1.46
N ALA A 6 6.45 21.73 -2.72
CA ALA A 6 5.45 22.73 -3.10
C ALA A 6 4.10 22.38 -2.46
N GLN A 7 3.30 23.39 -2.10
CA GLN A 7 1.90 23.22 -1.72
C GLN A 7 1.15 22.61 -2.90
N GLY A 8 1.10 21.27 -2.98
CA GLY A 8 0.56 20.58 -4.15
C GLY A 8 0.82 19.07 -4.25
N GLY A 9 1.78 18.52 -3.50
CA GLY A 9 2.07 17.07 -3.50
C GLY A 9 2.90 16.59 -4.69
N ILE A 10 3.32 15.32 -4.65
CA ILE A 10 4.07 14.59 -5.69
C ILE A 10 3.14 13.49 -6.24
N GLU A 11 3.17 13.24 -7.56
CA GLU A 11 2.14 12.56 -8.37
C GLU A 11 2.16 11.01 -8.35
N SER A 12 0.97 10.39 -8.33
CA SER A 12 0.72 8.94 -8.48
C SER A 12 -0.80 8.65 -8.52
N ILE A 13 -1.40 7.60 -9.13
CA ILE A 13 -1.01 6.57 -10.12
C ILE A 13 -2.25 6.35 -11.05
N GLU A 14 -2.04 5.91 -12.30
CA GLU A 14 -3.09 5.41 -13.22
C GLU A 14 -4.23 6.36 -13.62
N GLY A 15 -3.88 7.41 -14.36
CA GLY A 15 -4.74 7.95 -15.44
C GLY A 15 -5.51 9.23 -15.16
N TYR A 16 -5.86 9.55 -13.90
CA TYR A 16 -6.62 10.78 -13.58
C TYR A 16 -6.09 11.60 -12.39
N GLY A 17 -4.86 11.33 -11.94
CA GLY A 17 -3.93 12.31 -11.35
C GLY A 17 -4.41 13.09 -10.11
N ARG A 18 -4.42 12.45 -8.93
CA ARG A 18 -4.19 13.04 -7.59
C ARG A 18 -4.27 11.98 -6.47
N THR A 19 -3.14 11.45 -6.01
CA THR A 19 -3.04 10.86 -4.66
C THR A 19 -2.88 11.98 -3.64
N SER A 20 -3.90 12.19 -2.81
CA SER A 20 -3.87 13.22 -1.76
C SER A 20 -3.39 12.62 -0.46
N TRP A 21 -2.11 12.82 -0.14
CA TRP A 21 -1.57 12.45 1.16
C TRP A 21 -2.15 13.35 2.24
N ASN A 22 -3.22 12.88 2.88
CA ASN A 22 -3.78 13.52 4.06
C ASN A 22 -2.71 13.51 5.16
N ALA A 23 -2.31 14.70 5.63
CA ALA A 23 -1.25 14.84 6.62
C ALA A 23 -1.54 14.11 7.94
N GLN A 24 -2.81 13.95 8.32
CA GLN A 24 -3.21 13.21 9.51
C GLN A 24 -3.03 11.71 9.32
N GLU A 25 -3.51 11.14 8.20
CA GLU A 25 -3.32 9.72 7.89
C GLU A 25 -1.84 9.39 7.65
N PHE A 26 -1.11 10.26 6.96
CA PHE A 26 0.33 10.14 6.81
C PHE A 26 1.03 10.08 8.17
N LYS A 27 0.74 11.03 9.06
CA LYS A 27 1.36 11.06 10.39
C LYS A 27 0.98 9.85 11.25
N LYS A 28 -0.26 9.37 11.12
CA LYS A 28 -0.79 8.21 11.85
C LYS A 28 -0.12 6.91 11.42
N ASN A 29 0.17 6.75 10.14
CA ASN A 29 0.76 5.53 9.58
C ASN A 29 2.29 5.56 9.49
N LEU A 30 2.90 6.72 9.74
CA LEU A 30 4.35 6.91 9.76
C LEU A 30 5.01 5.95 10.76
N GLN A 31 5.88 5.09 10.24
CA GLN A 31 6.61 4.11 11.02
C GLN A 31 7.94 3.75 10.36
N ALA A 32 8.81 3.07 11.11
CA ALA A 32 10.06 2.57 10.56
C ALA A 32 9.82 1.41 9.59
N PHE A 33 10.33 1.55 8.36
CA PHE A 33 10.41 0.51 7.33
C PHE A 33 11.84 0.01 7.13
N GLY A 34 12.78 0.45 7.96
CA GLY A 34 14.18 0.10 7.92
C GLY A 34 14.94 0.80 9.04
N ASN A 35 16.24 0.55 9.16
CA ASN A 35 17.07 1.22 10.15
C ASN A 35 17.23 2.72 9.85
N ASN A 36 17.34 3.09 8.56
CA ASN A 36 17.47 4.47 8.08
C ASN A 36 16.32 4.85 7.11
N THR A 37 15.19 4.16 7.23
CA THR A 37 14.05 4.35 6.35
C THR A 37 12.77 4.47 7.16
N LEU A 38 12.14 5.63 7.10
CA LEU A 38 10.75 5.80 7.51
C LEU A 38 9.84 5.50 6.34
N GLY A 39 8.60 5.13 6.63
CA GLY A 39 7.59 5.01 5.61
C GLY A 39 6.21 5.30 6.15
N SER A 40 5.32 5.71 5.27
CA SER A 40 3.91 5.87 5.55
C SER A 40 3.12 5.34 4.37
N TYR A 41 1.90 4.89 4.64
CA TYR A 41 1.00 4.43 3.59
C TYR A 41 -0.38 5.04 3.73
N THR A 42 -1.08 5.15 2.61
CA THR A 42 -2.47 5.58 2.51
C THR A 42 -3.24 4.64 1.60
N ILE A 43 -4.56 4.59 1.77
CA ILE A 43 -5.44 3.92 0.82
C ILE A 43 -5.85 4.95 -0.21
N ASP A 44 -5.61 4.65 -1.48
CA ASP A 44 -6.24 5.31 -2.62
C ASP A 44 -7.23 4.34 -3.24
N GLY A 45 -8.39 4.82 -3.66
CA GLY A 45 -9.38 3.97 -4.29
C GLY A 45 -10.20 4.73 -5.31
N TYR A 46 -10.71 3.98 -6.28
CA TYR A 46 -11.64 4.50 -7.28
C TYR A 46 -12.91 3.65 -7.28
N TYR A 47 -14.03 4.28 -7.61
CA TYR A 47 -15.32 3.60 -7.75
C TYR A 47 -15.84 3.80 -9.16
N GLY A 48 -16.23 2.72 -9.83
CA GLY A 48 -16.75 2.77 -11.20
C GLY A 48 -17.45 1.46 -11.60
N ASN A 49 -18.48 1.56 -12.44
CA ASN A 49 -19.18 0.38 -12.99
C ASN A 49 -19.68 -0.64 -11.95
N GLY A 50 -20.14 -0.19 -10.78
CA GLY A 50 -20.74 -1.05 -9.74
C GLY A 50 -19.74 -1.77 -8.82
N TYR A 51 -18.44 -1.45 -8.93
CA TYR A 51 -17.42 -1.91 -7.99
C TYR A 51 -16.39 -0.79 -7.72
N GLY A 52 -15.74 -0.87 -6.58
CA GLY A 52 -14.62 -0.04 -6.20
C GLY A 52 -13.38 -0.89 -5.97
N GLU A 53 -12.24 -0.39 -6.39
CA GLU A 53 -10.94 -0.99 -6.11
C GLU A 53 -10.10 0.01 -5.34
N SER A 54 -9.26 -0.52 -4.46
CA SER A 54 -8.38 0.26 -3.62
C SER A 54 -6.98 -0.34 -3.58
N VAL A 55 -6.01 0.55 -3.44
CA VAL A 55 -4.59 0.27 -3.38
C VAL A 55 -3.99 0.96 -2.18
N TRP A 56 -3.00 0.31 -1.58
CA TRP A 56 -2.06 0.95 -0.67
C TRP A 56 -1.04 1.70 -1.49
N SER A 57 -0.97 3.02 -1.38
CA SER A 57 0.24 3.76 -1.75
C SER A 57 1.18 3.79 -0.55
N LEU A 58 2.38 3.22 -0.69
CA LEU A 58 3.46 3.25 0.30
C LEU A 58 4.52 4.25 -0.14
N LEU A 59 4.80 5.22 0.71
CA LEU A 59 5.91 6.16 0.55
C LEU A 59 7.05 5.79 1.50
N LEU A 60 8.24 5.56 0.94
CA LEU A 60 9.48 5.31 1.67
C LEU A 60 10.35 6.56 1.66
N LEU A 61 10.72 7.00 2.85
CA LEU A 61 11.57 8.15 3.12
C LEU A 61 12.94 7.62 3.54
N ASN A 62 13.79 7.38 2.55
CA ASN A 62 15.17 6.97 2.77
C ASN A 62 16.01 8.18 3.17
N GLU A 63 16.87 8.04 4.18
CA GLU A 63 17.83 9.10 4.54
C GLU A 63 19.00 9.15 3.53
N ASP A 64 19.42 8.00 3.02
CA ASP A 64 20.62 7.82 2.21
C ASP A 64 20.35 7.68 0.70
N ASP A 65 19.09 7.74 0.27
CA ASP A 65 18.67 7.54 -1.13
C ASP A 65 17.41 8.37 -1.45
N TYR A 66 16.89 8.25 -2.67
CA TYR A 66 15.66 8.92 -3.08
C TYR A 66 14.43 8.40 -2.31
N ILE A 67 13.40 9.27 -2.25
CA ILE A 67 12.05 8.88 -1.83
C ILE A 67 11.47 7.93 -2.89
N VAL A 68 10.86 6.84 -2.45
CA VAL A 68 10.25 5.84 -3.33
C VAL A 68 8.77 5.72 -3.00
N GLU A 69 7.93 5.69 -4.03
CA GLU A 69 6.52 5.31 -3.91
C GLU A 69 6.28 3.96 -4.57
N GLN A 70 5.47 3.12 -3.92
CA GLN A 70 5.06 1.84 -4.47
C GLN A 70 3.61 1.53 -4.11
N MET A 71 2.87 1.00 -5.08
CA MET A 71 1.50 0.56 -4.86
C MET A 71 1.37 -0.94 -4.64
N PHE A 72 0.43 -1.29 -3.77
CA PHE A 72 0.01 -2.65 -3.51
C PHE A 72 -1.52 -2.71 -3.53
N GLU A 73 -2.07 -3.85 -3.89
CA GLU A 73 -3.50 -4.10 -3.76
C GLU A 73 -3.93 -3.94 -2.30
N GLU A 74 -4.98 -3.16 -2.03
CA GLU A 74 -5.57 -3.04 -0.70
C GLU A 74 -6.84 -3.86 -0.61
N GLY A 75 -7.76 -3.65 -1.54
CA GLY A 75 -9.11 -4.13 -1.39
C GLY A 75 -9.97 -3.95 -2.62
N LYS A 76 -11.16 -4.52 -2.51
CA LYS A 76 -12.24 -4.37 -3.47
C LYS A 76 -13.54 -4.23 -2.71
N VAL A 77 -14.37 -3.29 -3.12
CA VAL A 77 -15.70 -3.05 -2.57
C VAL A 77 -16.71 -3.26 -3.69
N SER A 78 -17.79 -3.99 -3.43
CA SER A 78 -18.89 -4.16 -4.40
C SER A 78 -20.14 -3.44 -3.90
N GLU A 79 -21.02 -3.00 -4.80
CA GLU A 79 -22.37 -2.56 -4.43
C GLU A 79 -23.19 -3.70 -3.81
N GLN A 80 -22.84 -4.94 -4.14
CA GLN A 80 -23.42 -6.13 -3.53
C GLN A 80 -22.69 -6.40 -2.20
N PRO A 81 -23.38 -6.34 -1.05
CA PRO A 81 -22.75 -6.38 0.28
C PRO A 81 -22.08 -7.72 0.60
N GLU A 82 -22.36 -8.74 -0.19
CA GLU A 82 -21.81 -10.09 -0.09
C GLU A 82 -20.41 -10.21 -0.71
N TYR A 83 -19.92 -9.15 -1.37
CA TYR A 83 -18.66 -9.14 -2.09
C TYR A 83 -17.81 -7.96 -1.67
N GLY A 84 -16.56 -8.27 -1.35
CA GLY A 84 -15.57 -7.28 -1.01
C GLY A 84 -14.61 -7.79 0.03
N TYR A 85 -13.41 -7.26 -0.03
CA TYR A 85 -12.35 -7.51 0.91
C TYR A 85 -11.56 -6.23 1.13
N SER A 86 -10.91 -6.18 2.28
CA SER A 86 -9.95 -5.14 2.64
C SER A 86 -8.68 -5.81 3.10
N SER A 87 -7.64 -5.02 3.36
CA SER A 87 -6.43 -5.55 3.93
C SER A 87 -5.81 -4.67 4.99
N ALA A 88 -4.78 -5.19 5.64
CA ALA A 88 -3.99 -4.45 6.61
C ALA A 88 -2.50 -4.73 6.41
N ILE A 89 -1.70 -3.67 6.43
CA ILE A 89 -0.23 -3.74 6.41
C ILE A 89 0.29 -3.96 7.83
N LYS A 90 1.20 -4.93 7.99
CA LYS A 90 1.99 -5.12 9.21
C LYS A 90 3.47 -5.18 8.88
N VAL A 91 4.23 -4.19 9.37
CA VAL A 91 5.69 -4.16 9.24
C VAL A 91 6.34 -5.06 10.29
N ASN A 92 7.28 -5.91 9.87
CA ASN A 92 8.02 -6.81 10.74
C ASN A 92 9.43 -6.28 10.97
N LYS A 93 9.61 -5.55 12.06
CA LYS A 93 10.91 -4.97 12.45
C LYS A 93 11.88 -6.10 12.81
N ASN A 94 12.96 -6.21 12.03
CA ASN A 94 13.94 -7.29 12.18
C ASN A 94 15.39 -6.81 12.16
N GLY A 95 15.62 -5.49 12.27
CA GLY A 95 16.97 -4.90 12.28
C GLY A 95 17.69 -4.88 10.92
N GLN A 96 17.05 -5.34 9.85
CA GLN A 96 17.59 -5.24 8.49
C GLN A 96 17.56 -3.78 7.99
N PRO A 97 18.38 -3.41 6.98
CA PRO A 97 18.34 -2.08 6.40
C PRO A 97 16.94 -1.68 5.93
N PHE A 98 16.19 -2.66 5.37
CA PHE A 98 14.78 -2.55 5.03
C PHE A 98 14.02 -3.70 5.68
N TYR A 99 13.02 -3.37 6.49
CA TYR A 99 12.16 -4.31 7.17
C TYR A 99 11.16 -4.93 6.20
N PRO A 100 10.97 -6.26 6.20
CA PRO A 100 9.87 -6.88 5.47
C PRO A 100 8.54 -6.49 6.11
N PHE A 101 7.47 -6.57 5.33
CA PHE A 101 6.11 -6.41 5.84
C PHE A 101 5.20 -7.45 5.22
N GLN A 102 3.97 -7.54 5.73
CA GLN A 102 2.96 -8.42 5.19
C GLN A 102 1.64 -7.66 5.02
N ILE A 103 0.89 -8.06 4.00
CA ILE A 103 -0.48 -7.59 3.79
C ILE A 103 -1.42 -8.75 4.09
N HIS A 104 -2.33 -8.54 5.03
CA HIS A 104 -3.36 -9.52 5.38
C HIS A 104 -4.68 -9.10 4.76
N TYR A 105 -5.16 -9.88 3.79
CA TYR A 105 -6.43 -9.69 3.11
C TYR A 105 -7.54 -10.50 3.80
N GLN A 106 -8.68 -9.86 4.03
CA GLN A 106 -9.85 -10.45 4.67
C GLN A 106 -11.14 -10.01 3.99
N GLY A 107 -12.01 -10.98 3.70
CA GLY A 107 -13.33 -10.73 3.13
C GLY A 107 -13.76 -11.84 2.19
N THR A 108 -14.34 -11.43 1.06
CA THR A 108 -14.88 -12.31 0.03
C THR A 108 -14.54 -11.78 -1.35
N ASP A 109 -14.25 -12.69 -2.27
CA ASP A 109 -13.94 -12.36 -3.65
C ASP A 109 -14.60 -13.38 -4.60
N MET A 110 -14.60 -13.10 -5.90
CA MET A 110 -15.08 -13.98 -6.94
C MET A 110 -13.91 -14.69 -7.60
N ASN A 111 -13.97 -16.02 -7.68
CA ASN A 111 -13.01 -16.78 -8.48
C ASN A 111 -13.37 -16.74 -9.98
N ASP A 112 -12.48 -17.27 -10.82
CA ASP A 112 -12.62 -17.32 -12.29
C ASP A 112 -13.91 -18.03 -12.79
N ASN A 113 -14.57 -18.81 -11.93
CA ASN A 113 -15.82 -19.50 -12.23
C ASN A 113 -17.06 -18.75 -11.71
N ASN A 114 -16.92 -17.47 -11.37
CA ASN A 114 -17.96 -16.64 -10.76
C ASN A 114 -18.56 -17.25 -9.49
N ARG A 115 -17.73 -17.92 -8.68
CA ARG A 115 -18.13 -18.42 -7.36
C ARG A 115 -17.49 -17.57 -6.29
N MET A 116 -18.30 -17.21 -5.29
CA MET A 116 -17.84 -16.51 -4.10
C MET A 116 -16.89 -17.42 -3.31
N VAL A 117 -15.75 -16.88 -2.94
CA VAL A 117 -14.76 -17.54 -2.09
C VAL A 117 -14.39 -16.63 -0.92
N LYS A 118 -14.14 -17.25 0.25
CA LYS A 118 -13.63 -16.51 1.40
C LYS A 118 -12.15 -16.20 1.19
N LEU A 119 -11.80 -14.93 1.34
CA LEU A 119 -10.42 -14.48 1.31
C LEU A 119 -9.92 -14.29 2.75
N ASN A 120 -8.89 -15.05 3.12
CA ASN A 120 -8.15 -14.89 4.37
C ASN A 120 -6.68 -15.25 4.09
N LYS A 121 -5.94 -14.32 3.51
CA LYS A 121 -4.62 -14.57 2.94
C LYS A 121 -3.62 -13.56 3.49
N ILE A 122 -2.44 -14.05 3.88
CA ILE A 122 -1.30 -13.21 4.24
C ILE A 122 -0.28 -13.29 3.11
N VAL A 123 0.13 -12.14 2.60
CA VAL A 123 1.15 -12.03 1.55
C VAL A 123 2.36 -11.30 2.12
N PRO A 124 3.51 -11.98 2.29
CA PRO A 124 4.75 -11.36 2.73
C PRO A 124 5.44 -10.63 1.57
N TYR A 125 6.03 -9.48 1.90
CA TYR A 125 6.81 -8.63 1.00
C TYR A 125 8.21 -8.42 1.57
N GLN A 126 9.21 -8.54 0.71
CA GLN A 126 10.61 -8.29 1.03
C GLN A 126 11.19 -7.26 0.07
N TYR A 127 12.02 -6.37 0.61
CA TYR A 127 12.73 -5.37 -0.18
C TYR A 127 13.81 -6.05 -1.03
N ASP A 128 13.79 -5.80 -2.34
CA ASP A 128 14.82 -6.20 -3.27
C ASP A 128 15.75 -5.01 -3.53
N SER A 129 17.00 -5.12 -3.09
CA SER A 129 17.99 -4.06 -3.23
C SER A 129 18.42 -3.78 -4.67
N LYS A 130 18.21 -4.72 -5.61
CA LYS A 130 18.53 -4.51 -7.02
C LYS A 130 17.48 -3.68 -7.72
N SER A 131 16.21 -4.03 -7.54
CA SER A 131 15.10 -3.27 -8.10
C SER A 131 14.77 -2.02 -7.29
N LYS A 132 15.22 -1.94 -6.03
CA LYS A 132 14.87 -0.91 -5.04
C LYS A 132 13.37 -0.86 -4.71
N PHE A 133 12.69 -1.99 -4.81
CA PHE A 133 11.26 -2.12 -4.53
C PHE A 133 10.97 -3.34 -3.66
N TYR A 134 9.83 -3.32 -2.98
CA TYR A 134 9.31 -4.51 -2.33
C TYR A 134 8.70 -5.46 -3.37
N SER A 135 8.93 -6.74 -3.19
CA SER A 135 8.35 -7.79 -4.02
C SER A 135 7.74 -8.89 -3.16
N LYS A 136 6.73 -9.58 -3.69
CA LYS A 136 6.12 -10.74 -3.02
C LYS A 136 7.20 -11.80 -2.80
N LEU A 137 7.32 -12.30 -1.58
CA LEU A 137 8.17 -13.46 -1.30
C LEU A 137 7.59 -14.67 -2.06
N LYS A 138 8.43 -15.34 -2.85
CA LYS A 138 8.04 -16.56 -3.58
C LYS A 138 7.99 -17.77 -2.66
#